data_AF-A0A2M9Y1N4-F1
#
_entry.id   AF-A0A2M9Y1N4-F1
#
_cell.length_a   1.000
_cell.length_b   1.000
_cell.length_c   1.000
_cell.angle_alpha   90.00
_cell.angle_beta   90.00
_cell.angle_gamma   90.00
#
_symmetry.space_group_name_H-M   'P 1'
#
loop_
_entity.id
_entity.type
_entity.pdbx_description
1 polymer ?
#
loop_
_entity_poly.entity_id
_entity_poly.type
_entity_poly.pdbx_seq_one_letter_code
_entity_poly.pdbx_strand_id
1 'polypeptide(L)'
;MSQEPNTTQPIITDIKRIAVCGGSLGRERRSYVRGQVVDVGITDLMKAEGLWDLVTGLFIGEETKITPFLDFSLAPVRKPVLKLEVYDAKGNKIYTSGKIKADEDGFFSCEIRDKLPIGFHDFQVVLEGLDSFRQYSKDLAHLNSTEDSILGKTTIVGKGKLRILPEDYKGIVITSDIDQTYLATDIHSGKGKFTALFETPNQKQALPGMPELYRELRVSLSNAPLAFISASPHFFRRTMLATIAKDGIQIESLHLKYLEGTIKGVFDKVLGTIFNPIEFLQNGFKPAWSRTKKFLGASYQSLFDQMSYKLSILLYDRIYLPTETKEILLGDNTESDYMIFTLYQVICLGKLTGDELEEYLYKLNFLGRDAITRDAAKKIRLFAEEIHRIHGHTNPVALSLINRTNHGPNETEMREKVKDALPPGKYESLFATKQAFYGTEGALGMGIILESEKYVSIEQILTVVAGMIGKVLEGKLVDEVFLLKLLEELTLPNSAEGTRQKLKDGLVSAFRS
;
A
#
# COMPACT_ATOMS: atom_id res chain seq x y z
N MET A 1 10.26 -25.59 -45.83
CA MET A 1 10.90 -25.26 -44.54
C MET A 1 9.89 -24.46 -43.75
N SER A 2 9.47 -25.06 -42.65
CA SER A 2 8.37 -24.69 -41.76
C SER A 2 8.54 -23.28 -41.20
N GLN A 3 7.51 -22.44 -41.39
CA GLN A 3 7.28 -21.25 -40.60
C GLN A 3 7.00 -21.70 -39.17
N GLU A 4 7.80 -21.24 -38.21
CA GLU A 4 7.47 -21.36 -36.79
C GLU A 4 6.15 -20.62 -36.53
N PRO A 5 5.21 -21.21 -35.77
CA PRO A 5 3.92 -20.61 -35.54
C PRO A 5 4.07 -19.36 -34.67
N ASN A 6 3.47 -18.26 -35.15
CA ASN A 6 3.14 -17.07 -34.38
C ASN A 6 2.72 -17.43 -32.95
N THR A 7 3.35 -16.80 -31.97
CA THR A 7 2.90 -16.77 -30.57
C THR A 7 1.44 -16.31 -30.53
N THR A 8 0.54 -17.27 -30.40
CA THR A 8 -0.90 -17.07 -30.46
C THR A 8 -1.29 -16.31 -29.20
N GLN A 9 -1.62 -15.03 -29.33
CA GLN A 9 -2.26 -14.31 -28.23
C GLN A 9 -3.52 -15.09 -27.83
N PRO A 10 -3.77 -15.28 -26.52
CA PRO A 10 -4.95 -16.01 -26.07
C PRO A 10 -6.19 -15.30 -26.62
N ILE A 11 -7.02 -16.06 -27.34
CA ILE A 11 -8.25 -15.55 -27.92
C ILE A 11 -9.21 -15.27 -26.77
N ILE A 12 -9.50 -13.99 -26.53
CA ILE A 12 -10.53 -13.56 -25.58
C ILE A 12 -11.88 -13.96 -26.16
N THR A 13 -12.61 -14.82 -25.45
CA THR A 13 -13.91 -15.34 -25.88
C THR A 13 -15.07 -14.75 -25.09
N ASP A 14 -14.83 -14.12 -23.94
CA ASP A 14 -15.87 -13.50 -23.11
C ASP A 14 -15.27 -12.49 -22.12
N ILE A 15 -16.12 -11.92 -21.25
CA ILE A 15 -15.73 -10.96 -20.20
C ILE A 15 -16.21 -11.46 -18.82
N LYS A 16 -15.33 -11.42 -17.83
CA LYS A 16 -15.65 -11.63 -16.41
C LYS A 16 -15.59 -10.31 -15.64
N ARG A 17 -16.60 -10.07 -14.81
CA ARG A 17 -16.59 -8.97 -13.85
C ARG A 17 -15.97 -9.41 -12.54
N ILE A 18 -15.00 -8.64 -12.05
CA ILE A 18 -14.35 -8.89 -10.76
C ILE A 18 -14.36 -7.63 -9.89
N ALA A 19 -14.41 -7.79 -8.58
CA ALA A 19 -14.21 -6.73 -7.59
C ALA A 19 -12.89 -6.96 -6.87
N VAL A 20 -11.91 -6.10 -7.11
CA VAL A 20 -10.59 -6.20 -6.47
C VAL A 20 -10.57 -5.33 -5.22
N CYS A 21 -10.43 -5.95 -4.06
CA CYS A 21 -10.52 -5.30 -2.76
C CYS A 21 -9.16 -5.30 -2.05
N GLY A 22 -8.97 -4.35 -1.12
CA GLY A 22 -7.71 -4.24 -0.37
C GLY A 22 -7.64 -5.03 0.93
N GLY A 23 -8.71 -5.74 1.32
CA GLY A 23 -8.90 -6.14 2.71
C GLY A 23 -9.28 -4.95 3.60
N SER A 24 -9.52 -5.21 4.89
CA SER A 24 -9.84 -4.17 5.86
C SER A 24 -9.56 -4.56 7.31
N LEU A 25 -9.22 -3.55 8.10
CA LEU A 25 -9.11 -3.59 9.55
C LEU A 25 -10.11 -2.59 10.15
N GLY A 26 -10.85 -3.02 11.16
CA GLY A 26 -11.74 -2.15 11.90
C GLY A 26 -11.96 -2.63 13.32
N ARG A 27 -13.00 -2.08 13.95
CA ARG A 27 -13.43 -2.41 15.32
C ARG A 27 -14.92 -2.72 15.36
N GLU A 28 -15.36 -3.28 16.48
CA GLU A 28 -16.69 -3.88 16.64
C GLU A 28 -17.81 -3.06 16.00
N ARG A 29 -17.85 -1.74 16.19
CA ARG A 29 -18.93 -0.85 15.69
C ARG A 29 -18.51 0.09 14.56
N ARG A 30 -17.31 -0.11 14.02
CA ARG A 30 -16.80 0.73 12.95
C ARG A 30 -15.79 -0.03 12.12
N SER A 31 -16.20 -0.44 10.94
CA SER A 31 -15.31 -0.98 9.91
C SER A 31 -15.73 -0.46 8.54
N TYR A 32 -14.93 -0.73 7.52
CA TYR A 32 -15.28 -0.34 6.16
C TYR A 32 -14.72 -1.33 5.15
N VAL A 33 -15.28 -1.40 3.96
CA VAL A 33 -14.71 -2.16 2.83
C VAL A 33 -14.64 -1.24 1.62
N ARG A 34 -13.53 -1.32 0.88
CA ARG A 34 -13.30 -0.57 -0.35
C ARG A 34 -12.74 -1.48 -1.44
N GLY A 35 -13.09 -1.16 -2.68
CA GLY A 35 -12.59 -1.87 -3.84
C GLY A 35 -12.99 -1.18 -5.13
N GLN A 36 -12.66 -1.84 -6.23
CA GLN A 36 -13.04 -1.43 -7.57
C GLN A 36 -13.59 -2.61 -8.35
N VAL A 37 -14.65 -2.37 -9.11
CA VAL A 37 -15.23 -3.36 -10.02
C VAL A 37 -14.74 -3.10 -11.44
N VAL A 38 -14.16 -4.12 -12.06
CA VAL A 38 -13.57 -4.07 -13.40
C VAL A 38 -14.01 -5.26 -14.25
N ASP A 39 -14.05 -5.04 -15.56
CA ASP A 39 -14.25 -6.07 -16.58
C ASP A 39 -12.87 -6.62 -17.02
N VAL A 40 -12.72 -7.94 -16.99
CA VAL A 40 -11.53 -8.69 -17.42
C VAL A 40 -11.89 -9.54 -18.63
N GLY A 41 -11.12 -9.45 -19.71
CA GLY A 41 -11.26 -10.36 -20.85
C GLY A 41 -10.81 -11.77 -20.47
N ILE A 42 -11.60 -12.78 -20.82
CA ILE A 42 -11.34 -14.18 -20.45
C ILE A 42 -11.36 -15.10 -21.66
N THR A 43 -10.64 -16.22 -21.56
CA THR A 43 -10.68 -17.33 -22.51
C THR A 43 -11.74 -18.36 -22.08
N ASP A 44 -12.03 -19.36 -22.93
CA ASP A 44 -13.00 -20.41 -22.58
C ASP A 44 -12.57 -21.24 -21.37
N LEU A 45 -11.26 -21.50 -21.21
CA LEU A 45 -10.71 -22.15 -20.02
C LEU A 45 -11.02 -21.36 -18.74
N MET A 46 -10.99 -20.04 -18.84
CA MET A 46 -11.22 -19.11 -17.73
C MET A 46 -12.70 -18.96 -17.36
N LYS A 47 -13.64 -19.58 -18.10
CA LYS A 47 -15.06 -19.63 -17.69
C LYS A 47 -15.29 -20.53 -16.47
N ALA A 48 -14.34 -21.40 -16.11
CA ALA A 48 -14.43 -22.27 -14.94
C ALA A 48 -14.33 -21.46 -13.63
N GLU A 49 -15.46 -21.31 -12.91
CA GLU A 49 -15.54 -20.46 -11.70
C GLU A 49 -14.63 -20.91 -10.55
N GLY A 50 -14.46 -22.22 -10.36
CA GLY A 50 -13.67 -22.78 -9.24
C GLY A 50 -12.16 -22.56 -9.32
N LEU A 51 -11.68 -21.99 -10.43
CA LEU A 51 -10.25 -21.73 -10.67
C LEU A 51 -9.86 -20.25 -10.49
N TRP A 52 -10.83 -19.39 -10.14
CA TRP A 52 -10.58 -17.99 -9.83
C TRP A 52 -10.36 -17.81 -8.34
N ASP A 53 -9.26 -17.16 -7.98
CA ASP A 53 -9.13 -16.57 -6.66
C ASP A 53 -9.85 -15.23 -6.65
N LEU A 54 -10.98 -15.16 -5.95
CA LEU A 54 -11.80 -13.95 -5.85
C LEU A 54 -11.23 -12.91 -4.87
N VAL A 55 -10.19 -13.25 -4.09
CA VAL A 55 -9.49 -12.27 -3.24
C VAL A 55 -8.52 -11.45 -4.09
N THR A 56 -7.68 -12.11 -4.88
CA THR A 56 -6.76 -11.43 -5.80
C THR A 56 -7.44 -11.01 -7.11
N GLY A 57 -8.53 -11.68 -7.50
CA GLY A 57 -9.18 -11.51 -8.79
C GLY A 57 -8.35 -12.09 -9.95
N LEU A 58 -7.54 -13.12 -9.70
CA LEU A 58 -6.68 -13.77 -10.68
C LEU A 58 -7.15 -15.19 -10.97
N PHE A 59 -6.95 -15.65 -12.20
CA PHE A 59 -7.11 -17.05 -12.56
C PHE A 59 -5.85 -17.83 -12.19
N ILE A 60 -6.00 -19.11 -11.82
CA ILE A 60 -4.87 -19.98 -11.46
C ILE A 60 -3.74 -19.94 -12.50
N GLY A 61 -2.51 -19.71 -12.04
CA GLY A 61 -1.30 -19.59 -12.86
C GLY A 61 -0.98 -18.16 -13.32
N GLU A 62 -1.90 -17.20 -13.18
CA GLU A 62 -1.65 -15.78 -13.49
C GLU A 62 -0.84 -15.08 -12.40
N GLU A 63 -0.86 -15.57 -11.16
CA GLU A 63 -0.18 -14.98 -10.00
C GLU A 63 1.33 -14.79 -10.17
N THR A 64 1.95 -15.53 -11.09
CA THR A 64 3.38 -15.42 -11.39
C THR A 64 3.68 -14.53 -12.60
N LYS A 65 2.68 -14.20 -13.41
CA LYS A 65 2.83 -13.54 -14.72
C LYS A 65 2.15 -12.17 -14.80
N ILE A 66 1.22 -11.88 -13.89
CA ILE A 66 0.49 -10.62 -13.88
C ILE A 66 1.46 -9.44 -13.74
N THR A 67 1.19 -8.34 -14.43
CA THR A 67 1.94 -7.09 -14.29
C THR A 67 0.96 -5.93 -14.12
N PRO A 68 1.35 -4.83 -13.46
CA PRO A 68 0.48 -3.67 -13.34
C PRO A 68 0.03 -3.11 -14.69
N PHE A 69 0.82 -3.29 -15.75
CA PHE A 69 0.46 -2.89 -17.11
C PHE A 69 -0.76 -3.66 -17.67
N LEU A 70 -0.89 -4.95 -17.35
CA LEU A 70 -2.07 -5.73 -17.76
C LEU A 70 -3.32 -5.22 -17.04
N ASP A 71 -3.20 -4.87 -15.75
CA ASP A 71 -4.30 -4.33 -14.93
C ASP A 71 -4.69 -2.91 -15.31
N PHE A 72 -3.72 -2.12 -15.76
CA PHE A 72 -3.94 -0.75 -16.19
C PHE A 72 -4.98 -0.65 -17.33
N SER A 73 -4.99 -1.66 -18.19
CA SER A 73 -5.88 -1.76 -19.36
C SER A 73 -7.28 -2.26 -19.02
N LEU A 74 -7.56 -2.63 -17.77
CA LEU A 74 -8.88 -3.11 -17.37
C LEU A 74 -9.92 -1.99 -17.47
N ALA A 75 -11.07 -2.36 -18.02
CA ALA A 75 -12.19 -1.44 -18.17
C ALA A 75 -12.96 -1.36 -16.84
N PRO A 76 -13.12 -0.17 -16.23
CA PRO A 76 -13.97 -0.02 -15.07
C PRO A 76 -15.43 -0.28 -15.43
N VAL A 77 -16.17 -0.88 -14.50
CA VAL A 77 -17.62 -1.04 -14.62
C VAL A 77 -18.28 0.22 -14.08
N ARG A 78 -19.09 0.88 -14.90
CA ARG A 78 -19.70 2.16 -14.52
C ARG A 78 -20.89 1.95 -13.60
N LYS A 79 -20.85 2.58 -12.43
CA LYS A 79 -21.94 2.59 -11.43
C LYS A 79 -22.57 1.23 -11.16
N PRO A 80 -21.79 0.16 -10.88
CA PRO A 80 -22.37 -1.09 -10.42
C PRO A 80 -23.09 -0.90 -9.09
N VAL A 81 -24.20 -1.61 -8.95
CA VAL A 81 -24.96 -1.71 -7.70
C VAL A 81 -24.53 -3.00 -7.02
N LEU A 82 -23.98 -2.86 -5.83
CA LEU A 82 -23.33 -3.93 -5.08
C LEU A 82 -24.02 -4.15 -3.74
N LYS A 83 -23.74 -5.31 -3.15
CA LYS A 83 -24.04 -5.64 -1.77
C LYS A 83 -22.83 -6.28 -1.13
N LEU A 84 -22.55 -5.93 0.12
CA LEU A 84 -21.50 -6.55 0.91
C LEU A 84 -22.12 -7.55 1.88
N GLU A 85 -21.61 -8.77 1.88
CA GLU A 85 -21.97 -9.80 2.86
C GLU A 85 -20.73 -10.22 3.64
N VAL A 86 -20.83 -10.33 4.96
CA VAL A 86 -19.72 -10.74 5.83
C VAL A 86 -20.06 -12.08 6.47
N TYR A 87 -19.05 -12.95 6.55
CA TYR A 87 -19.14 -14.33 6.98
C TYR A 87 -18.12 -14.60 8.10
N ASP A 88 -18.53 -15.38 9.09
CA ASP A 88 -17.64 -15.86 10.13
C ASP A 88 -16.71 -16.98 9.63
N ALA A 89 -15.76 -17.42 10.47
CA ALA A 89 -14.83 -18.51 10.16
C ALA A 89 -15.51 -19.88 9.90
N LYS A 90 -16.79 -20.05 10.27
CA LYS A 90 -17.58 -21.25 10.01
C LYS A 90 -18.38 -21.15 8.70
N GLY A 91 -18.32 -20.00 8.02
CA GLY A 91 -19.07 -19.74 6.79
C GLY A 91 -20.52 -19.28 7.03
N ASN A 92 -20.91 -18.90 8.25
CA ASN A 92 -22.23 -18.33 8.51
C ASN A 92 -22.22 -16.85 8.15
N LYS A 93 -23.24 -16.39 7.44
CA LYS A 93 -23.43 -14.97 7.14
C LYS A 93 -23.83 -14.23 8.42
N ILE A 94 -23.04 -13.23 8.80
CA ILE A 94 -23.23 -12.44 10.03
C ILE A 94 -23.66 -11.00 9.75
N TYR A 95 -23.46 -10.51 8.53
CA TYR A 95 -23.87 -9.17 8.14
C TYR A 95 -24.17 -9.09 6.65
N THR A 96 -25.05 -8.15 6.30
CA THR A 96 -25.43 -7.84 4.93
C THR A 96 -25.70 -6.34 4.84
N SER A 97 -25.00 -5.65 3.95
CA SER A 97 -25.18 -4.21 3.75
C SER A 97 -26.50 -3.89 3.03
N GLY A 98 -26.88 -2.62 3.08
CA GLY A 98 -27.76 -2.03 2.06
C GLY A 98 -27.10 -1.99 0.68
N LYS A 99 -27.81 -1.46 -0.32
CA LYS A 99 -27.27 -1.27 -1.68
C LYS A 99 -26.13 -0.26 -1.67
N ILE A 100 -25.01 -0.66 -2.24
CA ILE A 100 -23.82 0.17 -2.43
C ILE A 100 -23.80 0.59 -3.89
N LYS A 101 -23.85 1.90 -4.15
CA LYS A 101 -23.69 2.45 -5.49
C LYS A 101 -22.24 2.86 -5.69
N ALA A 102 -21.55 2.17 -6.59
CA ALA A 102 -20.21 2.57 -7.01
C ALA A 102 -20.24 3.81 -7.92
N ASP A 103 -19.08 4.43 -8.13
CA ASP A 103 -18.93 5.59 -9.00
C ASP A 103 -18.79 5.23 -10.49
N GLU A 104 -18.50 6.24 -11.33
CA GLU A 104 -18.30 6.06 -12.78
C GLU A 104 -17.08 5.19 -13.12
N ASP A 105 -16.10 5.10 -12.24
CA ASP A 105 -14.86 4.34 -12.42
C ASP A 105 -14.91 2.98 -11.67
N GLY A 106 -16.09 2.61 -11.17
CA GLY A 106 -16.35 1.34 -10.52
C GLY A 106 -15.83 1.25 -9.09
N PHE A 107 -15.33 2.34 -8.51
CA PHE A 107 -14.89 2.35 -7.11
C PHE A 107 -16.09 2.39 -6.18
N PHE A 108 -15.98 1.67 -5.07
CA PHE A 108 -16.99 1.65 -4.03
C PHE A 108 -16.37 1.68 -2.63
N SER A 109 -17.15 2.18 -1.67
CA SER A 109 -16.83 2.17 -0.25
C SER A 109 -18.11 1.84 0.52
N CYS A 110 -18.03 0.92 1.46
CA CYS A 110 -19.11 0.56 2.37
C CYS A 110 -18.62 0.72 3.81
N GLU A 111 -19.16 1.70 4.54
CA GLU A 111 -18.96 1.78 5.99
C GLU A 111 -19.92 0.79 6.67
N ILE A 112 -19.45 0.08 7.68
CA ILE A 112 -20.22 -0.84 8.51
C ILE A 112 -20.20 -0.30 9.93
N ARG A 113 -21.38 0.10 10.43
CA ARG A 113 -21.57 0.62 11.79
C ARG A 113 -22.23 -0.38 12.73
N ASP A 114 -22.83 -1.42 12.16
CA ASP A 114 -23.36 -2.56 12.88
C ASP A 114 -22.27 -3.25 13.68
N LYS A 115 -22.66 -3.78 14.84
CA LYS A 115 -21.72 -4.50 15.69
C LYS A 115 -21.34 -5.83 15.04
N LEU A 116 -20.10 -5.97 14.60
CA LEU A 116 -19.53 -7.23 14.13
C LEU A 116 -18.80 -7.97 15.25
N PRO A 117 -18.80 -9.33 15.26
CA PRO A 117 -18.00 -10.12 16.19
C PRO A 117 -16.50 -9.81 16.05
N ILE A 118 -15.77 -9.89 17.15
CA ILE A 118 -14.31 -9.74 17.17
C ILE A 118 -13.66 -10.93 16.45
N GLY A 119 -12.58 -10.68 15.70
CA GLY A 119 -11.79 -11.71 15.04
C GLY A 119 -11.68 -11.53 13.53
N PHE A 120 -11.34 -12.62 12.85
CA PHE A 120 -11.18 -12.68 11.40
C PHE A 120 -12.47 -13.11 10.72
N HIS A 121 -12.82 -12.39 9.66
CA HIS A 121 -14.00 -12.62 8.84
C HIS A 121 -13.65 -12.57 7.36
N ASP A 122 -14.48 -13.23 6.57
CA ASP A 122 -14.48 -13.12 5.12
C ASP A 122 -15.62 -12.22 4.68
N PHE A 123 -15.40 -11.37 3.69
CA PHE A 123 -16.48 -10.65 3.03
C PHE A 123 -16.59 -11.03 1.56
N GLN A 124 -17.80 -10.89 1.04
CA GLN A 124 -18.14 -11.11 -0.36
C GLN A 124 -18.79 -9.86 -0.93
N VAL A 125 -18.38 -9.51 -2.15
CA VAL A 125 -18.98 -8.44 -2.94
C VAL A 125 -19.91 -9.08 -3.95
N VAL A 126 -21.21 -8.85 -3.79
CA VAL A 126 -22.25 -9.37 -4.66
C VAL A 126 -22.70 -8.26 -5.61
N LEU A 127 -22.72 -8.55 -6.91
CA LEU A 127 -23.28 -7.63 -7.90
C LEU A 127 -24.79 -7.83 -7.99
N GLU A 128 -25.57 -6.81 -7.65
CA GLU A 128 -27.04 -6.83 -7.77
C GLU A 128 -27.56 -6.21 -9.07
N GLY A 129 -26.75 -5.40 -9.76
CA GLY A 129 -27.15 -4.78 -11.02
C GLY A 129 -26.26 -3.60 -11.42
N LEU A 130 -26.78 -2.76 -12.32
CA LEU A 130 -26.10 -1.59 -12.87
C LEU A 130 -27.00 -0.35 -12.79
N ASP A 131 -26.44 0.79 -12.40
CA ASP A 131 -27.11 2.11 -12.37
C ASP A 131 -26.55 3.02 -13.48
N SER A 132 -26.21 2.43 -14.63
CA SER A 132 -25.66 3.14 -15.79
C SER A 132 -26.24 2.58 -17.08
N PHE A 133 -27.03 3.40 -17.78
CA PHE A 133 -27.55 3.07 -19.11
C PHE A 133 -26.42 2.78 -20.10
N ARG A 134 -25.33 3.55 -20.02
CA ARG A 134 -24.15 3.36 -20.89
C ARG A 134 -23.49 2.00 -20.67
N GLN A 135 -23.34 1.57 -19.42
CA GLN A 135 -22.83 0.22 -19.13
C GLN A 135 -23.82 -0.84 -19.61
N TYR A 136 -25.11 -0.65 -19.35
CA TYR A 136 -26.15 -1.58 -19.79
C TYR A 136 -26.14 -1.77 -21.32
N SER A 137 -26.03 -0.71 -22.10
CA SER A 137 -25.91 -0.81 -23.57
C SER A 137 -24.65 -1.53 -24.02
N LYS A 138 -23.51 -1.31 -23.33
CA LYS A 138 -22.25 -2.04 -23.60
C LYS A 138 -22.42 -3.53 -23.32
N ASP A 139 -23.03 -3.88 -22.19
CA ASP A 139 -23.27 -5.27 -21.79
C ASP A 139 -24.24 -5.97 -22.77
N LEU A 140 -25.32 -5.32 -23.19
CA LEU A 140 -26.26 -5.84 -24.20
C LEU A 140 -25.62 -6.12 -25.55
N ALA A 141 -24.76 -5.21 -26.02
CA ALA A 141 -24.04 -5.40 -27.28
C ALA A 141 -23.13 -6.63 -27.21
N HIS A 142 -22.47 -6.86 -26.07
CA HIS A 142 -21.65 -8.04 -25.83
C HIS A 142 -22.48 -9.33 -25.77
N LEU A 143 -23.55 -9.35 -24.98
CA LEU A 143 -24.44 -10.52 -24.83
C LEU A 143 -25.05 -10.96 -26.17
N ASN A 144 -25.48 -10.03 -27.02
CA ASN A 144 -26.01 -10.36 -28.35
C ASN A 144 -24.97 -11.01 -29.27
N SER A 145 -23.69 -10.83 -28.98
CA SER A 145 -22.60 -11.41 -29.76
C SER A 145 -22.10 -12.76 -29.21
N THR A 146 -22.56 -13.19 -28.03
CA THR A 146 -22.01 -14.35 -27.32
C THR A 146 -23.14 -15.14 -26.63
N GLU A 147 -23.59 -16.22 -27.29
CA GLU A 147 -24.77 -17.03 -26.87
C GLU A 147 -24.64 -17.62 -25.44
N ASP A 148 -23.42 -17.83 -24.93
CA ASP A 148 -23.13 -18.41 -23.60
C ASP A 148 -22.32 -17.48 -22.68
N SER A 149 -22.55 -16.17 -22.74
CA SER A 149 -21.77 -15.21 -21.93
C SER A 149 -22.02 -15.33 -20.43
N ILE A 150 -20.96 -15.20 -19.63
CA ILE A 150 -21.05 -15.21 -18.16
C ILE A 150 -21.52 -13.89 -17.56
N LEU A 151 -21.54 -12.79 -18.33
CA LEU A 151 -21.84 -11.43 -17.86
C LEU A 151 -23.26 -11.28 -17.30
N GLY A 152 -24.20 -12.13 -17.72
CA GLY A 152 -25.63 -12.09 -17.34
C GLY A 152 -26.00 -12.81 -16.04
N LYS A 153 -25.06 -13.45 -15.33
CA LYS A 153 -25.35 -14.18 -14.08
C LYS A 153 -25.16 -13.25 -12.87
N THR A 154 -26.12 -13.25 -11.93
CA THR A 154 -25.92 -12.61 -10.61
C THR A 154 -24.83 -13.39 -9.89
N THR A 155 -23.70 -12.74 -9.59
CA THR A 155 -22.49 -13.45 -9.17
C THR A 155 -21.80 -12.72 -8.03
N ILE A 156 -21.15 -13.49 -7.16
CA ILE A 156 -20.10 -12.98 -6.27
C ILE A 156 -18.95 -12.54 -7.16
N VAL A 157 -18.69 -11.23 -7.21
CA VAL A 157 -17.66 -10.65 -8.09
C VAL A 157 -16.32 -10.48 -7.38
N GLY A 158 -16.28 -10.52 -6.04
CA GLY A 158 -15.03 -10.46 -5.30
C GLY A 158 -15.19 -10.93 -3.86
N LYS A 159 -14.05 -11.23 -3.24
CA LYS A 159 -13.91 -11.60 -1.83
C LYS A 159 -12.80 -10.78 -1.18
N GLY A 160 -12.76 -10.77 0.14
CA GLY A 160 -11.63 -10.24 0.86
C GLY A 160 -11.70 -10.55 2.35
N LYS A 161 -10.63 -10.16 3.06
CA LYS A 161 -10.49 -10.37 4.50
C LYS A 161 -10.88 -9.12 5.28
N LEU A 162 -11.57 -9.31 6.39
CA LEU A 162 -11.91 -8.25 7.35
C LEU A 162 -11.50 -8.72 8.74
N ARG A 163 -10.70 -7.91 9.45
CA ARG A 163 -10.39 -8.15 10.86
C ARG A 163 -11.07 -7.11 11.74
N ILE A 164 -11.78 -7.58 12.77
CA ILE A 164 -12.46 -6.74 13.75
C ILE A 164 -11.72 -6.85 15.09
N LEU A 165 -11.20 -5.72 15.56
CA LEU A 165 -10.58 -5.58 16.86
C LEU A 165 -11.64 -5.26 17.94
N PRO A 166 -11.41 -5.67 19.20
CA PRO A 166 -12.25 -5.24 20.30
C PRO A 166 -12.04 -3.74 20.58
N GLU A 167 -13.05 -3.04 21.09
CA GLU A 167 -12.97 -1.59 21.37
C GLU A 167 -11.94 -1.24 22.47
N ASP A 168 -11.59 -2.20 23.32
CA ASP A 168 -10.57 -2.10 24.37
C ASP A 168 -9.22 -2.69 23.94
N TYR A 169 -8.98 -2.89 22.64
CA TYR A 169 -7.68 -3.35 22.14
C TYR A 169 -6.56 -2.36 22.50
N LYS A 170 -5.55 -2.86 23.23
CA LYS A 170 -4.35 -2.11 23.66
C LYS A 170 -3.08 -2.53 22.92
N GLY A 171 -3.21 -3.41 21.94
CA GLY A 171 -2.08 -3.96 21.21
C GLY A 171 -1.54 -3.02 20.14
N ILE A 172 -0.60 -3.54 19.36
CA ILE A 172 0.05 -2.84 18.26
C ILE A 172 -0.68 -3.12 16.95
N VAL A 173 -0.79 -2.11 16.10
CA VAL A 173 -1.06 -2.21 14.66
C VAL A 173 0.18 -1.73 13.92
N ILE A 174 0.60 -2.48 12.90
CA ILE A 174 1.75 -2.15 12.07
C ILE A 174 1.24 -1.56 10.76
N THR A 175 1.77 -0.42 10.38
CA THR A 175 1.51 0.18 9.07
C THR A 175 2.83 0.41 8.36
N SER A 176 2.97 -0.16 7.17
CA SER A 176 4.20 -0.08 6.42
C SER A 176 3.98 0.52 5.05
N ASP A 177 4.92 1.35 4.61
CA ASP A 177 5.11 1.62 3.21
C ASP A 177 5.61 0.38 2.44
N ILE A 178 5.51 0.40 1.11
CA ILE A 178 5.99 -0.66 0.23
C ILE A 178 7.31 -0.30 -0.44
N ASP A 179 7.37 0.80 -1.16
CA ASP A 179 8.43 1.07 -2.13
C ASP A 179 9.66 1.61 -1.39
N GLN A 180 10.83 0.96 -1.50
CA GLN A 180 12.02 1.25 -0.66
C GLN A 180 11.85 0.99 0.85
N THR A 181 10.73 0.43 1.29
CA THR A 181 10.52 -0.05 2.67
C THR A 181 10.41 -1.57 2.74
N TYR A 182 9.51 -2.16 1.95
CA TYR A 182 9.38 -3.60 1.77
C TYR A 182 10.10 -4.07 0.50
N LEU A 183 9.88 -3.39 -0.63
CA LEU A 183 10.43 -3.77 -1.93
C LEU A 183 11.68 -2.95 -2.26
N ALA A 184 12.69 -3.64 -2.80
CA ALA A 184 13.89 -3.03 -3.35
C ALA A 184 13.57 -2.47 -4.75
N THR A 185 12.97 -1.29 -4.80
CA THR A 185 12.51 -0.67 -6.07
C THR A 185 13.42 0.47 -6.47
N ASP A 186 13.94 0.49 -7.69
CA ASP A 186 14.86 1.55 -8.14
C ASP A 186 14.08 2.85 -8.50
N ILE A 187 13.50 3.53 -7.50
CA ILE A 187 12.56 4.67 -7.66
C ILE A 187 13.23 5.91 -8.30
N HIS A 188 14.56 5.97 -8.34
CA HIS A 188 15.34 7.19 -8.59
C HIS A 188 15.50 7.59 -10.05
N SER A 189 15.01 6.78 -10.98
CA SER A 189 14.91 7.17 -12.39
C SER A 189 13.46 7.08 -12.85
N GLY A 190 13.01 8.02 -13.67
CA GLY A 190 11.71 7.88 -14.36
C GLY A 190 11.60 6.55 -15.14
N LYS A 191 12.76 5.96 -15.48
CA LYS A 191 12.90 4.61 -16.03
C LYS A 191 12.49 3.52 -15.03
N GLY A 192 12.93 3.58 -13.77
CA GLY A 192 12.58 2.58 -12.74
C GLY A 192 11.09 2.57 -12.39
N LYS A 193 10.46 3.75 -12.24
CA LYS A 193 8.99 3.85 -12.06
C LYS A 193 8.20 3.23 -13.21
N PHE A 194 8.75 3.29 -14.42
CA PHE A 194 8.16 2.67 -15.61
C PHE A 194 8.41 1.16 -15.66
N THR A 195 9.63 0.71 -15.36
CA THR A 195 9.96 -0.73 -15.29
C THR A 195 9.07 -1.46 -14.29
N ALA A 196 8.74 -0.83 -13.16
CA ALA A 196 7.84 -1.39 -12.15
C ALA A 196 6.46 -1.79 -12.68
N LEU A 197 5.98 -1.18 -13.79
CA LEU A 197 4.72 -1.54 -14.46
C LEU A 197 4.77 -2.88 -15.18
N PHE A 198 5.97 -3.34 -15.53
CA PHE A 198 6.23 -4.58 -16.27
C PHE A 198 6.77 -5.71 -15.40
N GLU A 199 7.07 -5.41 -14.14
CA GLU A 199 7.55 -6.40 -13.19
C GLU A 199 6.41 -7.31 -12.73
N THR A 200 6.63 -8.60 -12.93
CA THR A 200 5.83 -9.67 -12.33
C THR A 200 6.09 -9.81 -10.83
N PRO A 201 5.22 -10.49 -10.08
CA PRO A 201 5.44 -10.78 -8.67
C PRO A 201 6.78 -11.49 -8.39
N ASN A 202 7.27 -12.32 -9.31
CA ASN A 202 8.56 -13.00 -9.18
C ASN A 202 9.76 -12.08 -9.41
N GLN A 203 9.62 -11.04 -10.23
CA GLN A 203 10.67 -10.07 -10.48
C GLN A 203 10.76 -9.00 -9.39
N LYS A 204 9.65 -8.75 -8.67
CA LYS A 204 9.65 -7.86 -7.51
C LYS A 204 10.41 -8.50 -6.36
N GLN A 205 11.51 -7.87 -5.98
CA GLN A 205 12.39 -8.32 -4.91
C GLN A 205 12.10 -7.53 -3.64
N ALA A 206 11.87 -8.26 -2.55
CA ALA A 206 11.84 -7.67 -1.22
C ALA A 206 13.25 -7.22 -0.81
N LEU A 207 13.35 -6.17 -0.01
CA LEU A 207 14.56 -5.86 0.73
C LEU A 207 14.91 -7.07 1.62
N PRO A 208 16.17 -7.53 1.61
CA PRO A 208 16.60 -8.68 2.41
C PRO A 208 16.17 -8.59 3.87
N GLY A 209 15.53 -9.65 4.38
CA GLY A 209 15.07 -9.77 5.76
C GLY A 209 13.73 -9.09 6.07
N MET A 210 13.19 -8.24 5.18
CA MET A 210 11.91 -7.55 5.46
C MET A 210 10.72 -8.51 5.55
N PRO A 211 10.55 -9.51 4.67
CA PRO A 211 9.48 -10.50 4.82
C PRO A 211 9.52 -11.24 6.16
N GLU A 212 10.72 -11.63 6.60
CA GLU A 212 10.96 -12.25 7.91
C GLU A 212 10.58 -11.29 9.03
N LEU A 213 11.00 -10.02 8.95
CA LEU A 213 10.71 -9.01 9.96
C LEU A 213 9.20 -8.81 10.14
N TYR A 214 8.42 -8.73 9.05
CA TYR A 214 6.97 -8.63 9.15
C TYR A 214 6.35 -9.85 9.82
N ARG A 215 6.80 -11.06 9.48
CA ARG A 215 6.28 -12.30 10.08
C ARG A 215 6.61 -12.35 11.57
N GLU A 216 7.85 -12.04 11.95
CA GLU A 216 8.29 -12.02 13.34
C GLU A 216 7.55 -10.97 14.16
N LEU A 217 7.41 -9.74 13.66
CA LEU A 217 6.65 -8.69 14.31
C LEU A 217 5.22 -9.11 14.62
N ARG A 218 4.54 -9.76 13.66
CA ARG A 218 3.19 -10.27 13.91
C ARG A 218 3.19 -11.31 15.02
N VAL A 219 4.14 -12.24 15.02
CA VAL A 219 4.24 -13.29 16.04
C VAL A 219 4.50 -12.69 17.43
N SER A 220 5.51 -11.82 17.58
CA SER A 220 5.87 -11.21 18.87
C SER A 220 4.74 -10.39 19.47
N LEU A 221 3.98 -9.71 18.61
CA LEU A 221 2.96 -8.74 19.01
C LEU A 221 1.56 -9.35 19.02
N SER A 222 1.46 -10.63 19.42
CA SER A 222 0.18 -11.35 19.59
C SER A 222 -0.70 -11.33 18.32
N ASN A 223 -0.09 -11.67 17.19
CA ASN A 223 -0.69 -11.60 15.86
C ASN A 223 -1.15 -10.17 15.52
N ALA A 224 -0.27 -9.18 15.70
CA ALA A 224 -0.57 -7.77 15.40
C ALA A 224 -1.08 -7.60 13.95
N PRO A 225 -2.10 -6.76 13.70
CA PRO A 225 -2.50 -6.43 12.34
C PRO A 225 -1.38 -5.71 11.57
N LEU A 226 -1.30 -5.97 10.27
CA LEU A 226 -0.36 -5.37 9.33
C LEU A 226 -1.13 -4.78 8.14
N ALA A 227 -0.95 -3.48 7.92
CA ALA A 227 -1.47 -2.74 6.79
C ALA A 227 -0.33 -2.22 5.93
N PHE A 228 -0.46 -2.32 4.60
CA PHE A 228 0.43 -1.65 3.66
C PHE A 228 -0.22 -0.41 3.06
N ILE A 229 0.54 0.68 2.95
CA ILE A 229 0.13 1.90 2.26
C ILE A 229 1.18 2.25 1.20
N SER A 230 0.79 2.34 -0.07
CA SER A 230 1.68 2.83 -1.12
C SER A 230 0.98 3.90 -1.97
N ALA A 231 1.75 4.91 -2.39
CA ALA A 231 1.28 5.91 -3.33
C ALA A 231 1.23 5.39 -4.78
N SER A 232 1.61 4.14 -5.01
CA SER A 232 1.44 3.45 -6.28
C SER A 232 -0.04 3.37 -6.69
N PRO A 233 -0.35 3.47 -8.01
CA PRO A 233 -1.73 3.44 -8.48
C PRO A 233 -2.48 2.13 -8.17
N HIS A 234 -3.81 2.21 -8.04
CA HIS A 234 -4.68 1.07 -7.75
C HIS A 234 -4.53 -0.15 -8.67
N PHE A 235 -4.12 0.02 -9.92
CA PHE A 235 -3.90 -1.10 -10.84
C PHE A 235 -2.65 -1.93 -10.50
N PHE A 236 -1.85 -1.56 -9.50
CA PHE A 236 -0.83 -2.43 -8.91
C PHE A 236 -1.42 -3.50 -7.98
N ARG A 237 -2.72 -3.41 -7.62
CA ARG A 237 -3.33 -4.20 -6.54
C ARG A 237 -3.12 -5.71 -6.69
N ARG A 238 -3.45 -6.28 -7.85
CA ARG A 238 -3.36 -7.75 -8.03
C ARG A 238 -1.92 -8.23 -8.01
N THR A 239 -1.01 -7.50 -8.65
CA THR A 239 0.44 -7.76 -8.59
C THR A 239 0.96 -7.68 -7.15
N MET A 240 0.63 -6.63 -6.39
CA MET A 240 1.08 -6.48 -5.01
C MET A 240 0.54 -7.58 -4.09
N LEU A 241 -0.76 -7.91 -4.19
CA LEU A 241 -1.35 -9.01 -3.40
C LEU A 241 -0.65 -10.35 -3.71
N ALA A 242 -0.37 -10.62 -4.98
CA ALA A 242 0.38 -11.81 -5.38
C ALA A 242 1.83 -11.79 -4.88
N THR A 243 2.52 -10.64 -4.91
CA THR A 243 3.89 -10.49 -4.36
C THR A 243 3.92 -10.73 -2.85
N ILE A 244 3.00 -10.12 -2.10
CA ILE A 244 2.88 -10.25 -0.64
C ILE A 244 2.57 -11.71 -0.27
N ALA A 245 1.67 -12.36 -1.02
CA ALA A 245 1.35 -13.78 -0.82
C ALA A 245 2.55 -14.69 -1.12
N LYS A 246 3.29 -14.43 -2.21
CA LYS A 246 4.53 -15.14 -2.58
C LYS A 246 5.57 -15.07 -1.45
N ASP A 247 5.70 -13.91 -0.82
CA ASP A 247 6.64 -13.70 0.28
C ASP A 247 6.08 -14.21 1.64
N GLY A 248 4.90 -14.83 1.65
CA GLY A 248 4.29 -15.42 2.85
C GLY A 248 3.90 -14.39 3.92
N ILE A 249 3.63 -13.14 3.52
CA ILE A 249 3.29 -12.06 4.44
C ILE A 249 1.77 -12.02 4.59
N GLN A 250 1.29 -12.08 5.84
CA GLN A 250 -0.14 -11.92 6.15
C GLN A 250 -0.46 -10.45 6.43
N ILE A 251 -1.49 -9.94 5.77
CA ILE A 251 -1.93 -8.54 5.88
C ILE A 251 -3.43 -8.45 6.11
N GLU A 252 -3.86 -7.38 6.76
CA GLU A 252 -5.28 -7.03 6.91
C GLU A 252 -5.71 -6.06 5.82
N SER A 253 -4.84 -5.14 5.38
CA SER A 253 -5.18 -4.18 4.35
C SER A 253 -4.02 -3.76 3.44
N LEU A 254 -4.36 -3.44 2.19
CA LEU A 254 -3.49 -2.85 1.18
C LEU A 254 -4.13 -1.59 0.59
N HIS A 255 -3.55 -0.43 0.88
CA HIS A 255 -4.00 0.87 0.40
C HIS A 255 -3.14 1.31 -0.78
N LEU A 256 -3.79 1.56 -1.92
CA LEU A 256 -3.15 2.06 -3.15
C LEU A 256 -3.88 3.29 -3.66
N LYS A 257 -3.15 4.18 -4.32
CA LYS A 257 -3.67 5.48 -4.77
C LYS A 257 -4.70 5.33 -5.88
N TYR A 258 -5.89 5.87 -5.66
CA TYR A 258 -6.94 5.88 -6.68
C TYR A 258 -6.69 7.06 -7.61
N LEU A 259 -6.59 6.77 -8.91
CA LEU A 259 -6.35 7.78 -9.92
C LEU A 259 -7.68 8.07 -10.61
N GLU A 260 -8.16 9.30 -10.50
CA GLU A 260 -9.37 9.76 -11.18
C GLU A 260 -9.20 9.76 -12.70
N GLY A 261 -10.31 9.71 -13.45
CA GLY A 261 -10.30 9.61 -14.92
C GLY A 261 -9.44 10.66 -15.65
N THR A 262 -9.38 11.91 -15.18
CA THR A 262 -8.51 12.94 -15.79
C THR A 262 -7.04 12.58 -15.61
N ILE A 263 -6.66 12.12 -14.42
CA ILE A 263 -5.29 11.73 -14.09
C ILE A 263 -4.90 10.46 -14.85
N LYS A 264 -5.81 9.48 -14.91
CA LYS A 264 -5.63 8.27 -15.72
C LYS A 264 -5.40 8.63 -17.20
N GLY A 265 -6.23 9.50 -17.79
CA GLY A 265 -6.06 9.91 -19.20
C GLY A 265 -4.76 10.66 -19.50
N VAL A 266 -4.15 11.32 -18.51
CA VAL A 266 -2.80 11.90 -18.62
C VAL A 266 -1.75 10.80 -18.61
N PHE A 267 -1.87 9.86 -17.67
CA PHE A 267 -0.96 8.73 -17.54
C PHE A 267 -1.02 7.83 -18.79
N ASP A 268 -2.21 7.57 -19.33
CA ASP A 268 -2.46 6.86 -20.59
C ASP A 268 -1.66 7.47 -21.75
N LYS A 269 -1.67 8.80 -21.88
CA LYS A 269 -0.93 9.51 -22.93
C LYS A 269 0.57 9.38 -22.74
N VAL A 270 1.07 9.56 -21.52
CA VAL A 270 2.50 9.43 -21.20
C VAL A 270 2.98 8.02 -21.53
N LEU A 271 2.25 7.01 -21.05
CA LEU A 271 2.53 5.62 -21.36
C LEU A 271 2.47 5.35 -22.86
N GLY A 272 1.39 5.71 -23.54
CA GLY A 272 1.22 5.52 -24.98
C GLY A 272 2.34 6.13 -25.83
N THR A 273 2.86 7.30 -25.45
CA THR A 273 4.01 7.92 -26.14
C THR A 273 5.33 7.16 -25.90
N ILE A 274 5.51 6.54 -24.72
CA ILE A 274 6.71 5.73 -24.43
C ILE A 274 6.69 4.40 -25.20
N PHE A 275 5.51 3.83 -25.47
CA PHE A 275 5.35 2.57 -26.22
C PHE A 275 5.40 2.72 -27.75
N ASN A 276 5.61 3.92 -28.29
CA ASN A 276 5.93 4.10 -29.71
C ASN A 276 7.46 4.04 -29.89
N PRO A 277 8.05 2.89 -30.27
CA PRO A 277 9.49 2.74 -30.36
C PRO A 277 10.10 3.71 -31.39
N ILE A 278 9.35 4.05 -32.44
CA ILE A 278 9.79 4.96 -33.51
C ILE A 278 9.91 6.41 -33.02
N GLU A 279 8.95 6.92 -32.23
CA GLU A 279 9.02 8.29 -31.68
C GLU A 279 10.06 8.43 -30.57
N PHE A 280 10.22 7.40 -29.72
CA PHE A 280 11.23 7.35 -28.68
C PHE A 280 12.66 7.34 -29.25
N LEU A 281 12.90 6.52 -30.29
CA LEU A 281 14.21 6.41 -30.96
C LEU A 281 14.58 7.67 -31.76
N GLN A 282 13.62 8.37 -32.37
CA GLN A 282 13.91 9.53 -33.23
C GLN A 282 14.06 10.85 -32.47
N ASN A 283 13.29 11.07 -31.40
CA ASN A 283 13.19 12.40 -30.78
C ASN A 283 13.75 12.46 -29.34
N GLY A 284 14.03 11.31 -28.72
CA GLY A 284 14.40 11.23 -27.31
C GLY A 284 13.35 11.82 -26.36
N PHE A 285 13.61 11.76 -25.05
CA PHE A 285 12.64 12.10 -24.01
C PHE A 285 12.21 13.59 -23.97
N LYS A 286 12.95 14.50 -24.62
CA LYS A 286 12.82 15.97 -24.41
C LYS A 286 11.65 16.67 -25.15
N PRO A 287 11.36 16.41 -26.43
CA PRO A 287 10.34 17.16 -27.19
C PRO A 287 8.89 16.71 -26.90
N ALA A 288 8.69 15.47 -26.45
CA ALA A 288 7.39 14.94 -26.05
C ALA A 288 6.98 15.41 -24.64
N TRP A 289 7.96 15.54 -23.74
CA TRP A 289 7.76 16.00 -22.37
C TRP A 289 7.37 17.49 -22.29
N SER A 290 7.96 18.35 -23.14
CA SER A 290 7.72 19.80 -23.13
C SER A 290 6.31 20.21 -23.55
N ARG A 291 5.72 19.51 -24.53
CA ARG A 291 4.34 19.74 -25.00
C ARG A 291 3.30 19.35 -23.96
N THR A 292 3.58 18.29 -23.21
CA THR A 292 2.68 17.71 -22.20
C THR A 292 2.74 18.51 -20.90
N LYS A 293 3.93 19.01 -20.51
CA LYS A 293 4.16 19.85 -19.31
C LYS A 293 3.31 21.14 -19.27
N LYS A 294 3.04 21.77 -20.42
CA LYS A 294 2.29 23.05 -20.50
C LYS A 294 0.78 22.90 -20.24
N PHE A 295 0.23 21.70 -20.37
CA PHE A 295 -1.20 21.40 -20.18
C PHE A 295 -1.51 20.69 -18.83
N LEU A 296 -0.51 20.47 -17.98
CA LEU A 296 -0.59 19.45 -16.91
C LEU A 296 -0.26 19.92 -15.49
N GLY A 297 0.00 21.20 -15.24
CA GLY A 297 0.56 21.67 -13.96
C GLY A 297 -0.09 21.07 -12.71
N ALA A 298 -1.41 21.17 -12.57
CA ALA A 298 -2.13 20.67 -11.39
C ALA A 298 -2.35 19.14 -11.40
N SER A 299 -2.71 18.55 -12.54
CA SER A 299 -2.94 17.09 -12.66
C SER A 299 -1.64 16.28 -12.48
N TYR A 300 -0.51 16.81 -12.95
CA TYR A 300 0.81 16.24 -12.72
C TYR A 300 1.20 16.34 -11.25
N GLN A 301 1.02 17.49 -10.61
CA GLN A 301 1.28 17.64 -9.17
C GLN A 301 0.45 16.63 -8.35
N SER A 302 -0.83 16.43 -8.68
CA SER A 302 -1.69 15.45 -8.01
C SER A 302 -1.29 13.99 -8.24
N LEU A 303 -0.62 13.65 -9.34
CA LEU A 303 -0.05 12.32 -9.58
C LEU A 303 1.08 12.04 -8.60
N PHE A 304 1.95 13.02 -8.38
CA PHE A 304 3.13 12.92 -7.53
C PHE A 304 2.90 13.28 -6.06
N ASP A 305 1.71 13.77 -5.70
CA ASP A 305 1.35 14.04 -4.31
C ASP A 305 1.16 12.72 -3.54
N GLN A 306 2.26 12.23 -2.96
CA GLN A 306 2.30 11.03 -2.12
C GLN A 306 1.93 11.38 -0.67
N MET A 307 2.32 12.58 -0.23
CA MET A 307 2.10 13.09 1.13
C MET A 307 0.62 13.17 1.49
N SER A 308 -0.20 13.87 0.69
CA SER A 308 -1.61 14.04 1.04
C SER A 308 -2.35 12.70 1.06
N TYR A 309 -2.00 11.80 0.14
CA TYR A 309 -2.58 10.47 0.03
C TYR A 309 -2.26 9.61 1.26
N LYS A 310 -0.97 9.37 1.55
CA LYS A 310 -0.54 8.53 2.68
C LYS A 310 -1.05 9.09 4.01
N LEU A 311 -0.94 10.41 4.22
CA LEU A 311 -1.44 11.07 5.42
C LEU A 311 -2.97 10.92 5.57
N SER A 312 -3.73 11.07 4.48
CA SER A 312 -5.17 10.86 4.48
C SER A 312 -5.56 9.43 4.84
N ILE A 313 -4.80 8.43 4.38
CA ILE A 313 -5.07 7.01 4.71
C ILE A 313 -4.75 6.74 6.18
N LEU A 314 -3.61 7.18 6.70
CA LEU A 314 -3.26 7.00 8.13
C LEU A 314 -4.34 7.60 9.04
N LEU A 315 -4.77 8.83 8.77
CA LEU A 315 -5.85 9.48 9.52
C LEU A 315 -7.19 8.77 9.33
N TYR A 316 -7.50 8.33 8.11
CA TYR A 316 -8.73 7.61 7.85
C TYR A 316 -8.78 6.28 8.60
N ASP A 317 -7.71 5.49 8.58
CA ASP A 317 -7.64 4.20 9.29
C ASP A 317 -7.70 4.40 10.80
N ARG A 318 -7.07 5.46 11.33
CA ARG A 318 -7.13 5.78 12.75
C ARG A 318 -8.55 5.89 13.29
N ILE A 319 -9.48 6.45 12.52
CA ILE A 319 -10.91 6.57 12.87
C ILE A 319 -11.56 5.19 13.15
N TYR A 320 -11.08 4.14 12.47
CA TYR A 320 -11.58 2.76 12.57
C TYR A 320 -10.79 1.90 13.57
N LEU A 321 -9.66 2.38 14.08
CA LEU A 321 -8.92 1.69 15.12
C LEU A 321 -9.48 1.98 16.52
N PRO A 322 -9.37 1.05 17.47
CA PRO A 322 -9.70 1.30 18.88
C PRO A 322 -8.82 2.39 19.51
N THR A 323 -9.36 3.16 20.46
CA THR A 323 -8.69 4.34 21.04
C THR A 323 -7.34 4.02 21.69
N GLU A 324 -7.24 2.91 22.42
CA GLU A 324 -6.01 2.56 23.14
C GLU A 324 -4.97 1.83 22.25
N THR A 325 -5.30 1.58 20.98
CA THR A 325 -4.39 0.96 20.01
C THR A 325 -3.15 1.82 19.81
N LYS A 326 -2.00 1.15 19.81
CA LYS A 326 -0.70 1.74 19.49
C LYS A 326 -0.25 1.34 18.10
N GLU A 327 0.56 2.18 17.46
CA GLU A 327 0.94 2.01 16.05
C GLU A 327 2.46 1.97 15.88
N ILE A 328 2.96 1.03 15.08
CA ILE A 328 4.34 1.04 14.56
C ILE A 328 4.27 1.39 13.08
N LEU A 329 4.97 2.46 12.70
CA LEU A 329 5.00 2.96 11.32
C LEU A 329 6.36 2.66 10.69
N LEU A 330 6.36 2.04 9.51
CA LEU A 330 7.57 1.71 8.77
C LEU A 330 7.51 2.42 7.41
N GLY A 331 8.58 3.15 7.07
CA GLY A 331 8.65 3.96 5.85
C GLY A 331 10.08 4.08 5.34
N ASP A 332 10.32 4.97 4.38
CA ASP A 332 11.64 5.19 3.79
C ASP A 332 12.07 6.68 3.76
N ASN A 333 13.37 6.91 3.54
CA ASN A 333 13.95 8.25 3.47
C ASN A 333 13.95 8.87 2.07
N THR A 334 13.60 8.12 1.03
CA THR A 334 13.57 8.58 -0.36
C THR A 334 12.27 9.31 -0.68
N GLU A 335 11.14 8.83 -0.15
CA GLU A 335 9.87 9.53 -0.16
C GLU A 335 9.81 10.54 1.00
N SER A 336 8.60 10.92 1.42
CA SER A 336 8.36 11.92 2.47
C SER A 336 7.80 11.27 3.73
N ASP A 337 8.00 9.96 3.94
CA ASP A 337 7.39 9.18 5.03
C ASP A 337 7.75 9.69 6.43
N TYR A 338 9.01 10.09 6.64
CA TYR A 338 9.44 10.72 7.89
C TYR A 338 8.67 12.02 8.20
N MET A 339 8.29 12.80 7.18
CA MET A 339 7.43 13.98 7.34
C MET A 339 5.96 13.58 7.52
N ILE A 340 5.46 12.63 6.74
CA ILE A 340 4.07 12.13 6.81
C ILE A 340 3.78 11.56 8.21
N PHE A 341 4.66 10.69 8.74
CA PHE A 341 4.51 10.10 10.07
C PHE A 341 4.62 11.15 11.17
N THR A 342 5.48 12.16 10.99
CA THR A 342 5.54 13.28 11.95
C THR A 342 4.24 14.09 11.94
N LEU A 343 3.72 14.46 10.76
CA LEU A 343 2.45 15.18 10.64
C LEU A 343 1.27 14.40 11.22
N TYR A 344 1.21 13.09 10.96
CA TYR A 344 0.19 12.23 11.53
C TYR A 344 0.16 12.29 13.06
N GLN A 345 1.34 12.23 13.71
CA GLN A 345 1.46 12.37 15.16
C GLN A 345 1.04 13.77 15.64
N VAL A 346 1.50 14.83 14.98
CA VAL A 346 1.17 16.24 15.30
C VAL A 346 -0.35 16.47 15.24
N ILE A 347 -1.00 15.94 14.20
CA ILE A 347 -2.44 16.04 13.99
C ILE A 347 -3.18 15.26 15.07
N CYS A 348 -2.82 13.99 15.34
CA CYS A 348 -3.49 13.19 16.37
C CYS A 348 -3.36 13.80 17.78
N LEU A 349 -2.23 14.44 18.09
CA LEU A 349 -2.01 15.17 19.35
C LEU A 349 -2.79 16.48 19.47
N GLY A 350 -3.54 16.89 18.44
CA GLY A 350 -4.31 18.14 18.45
C GLY A 350 -3.41 19.39 18.45
N LYS A 351 -2.21 19.31 17.87
CA LYS A 351 -1.21 20.40 17.90
C LYS A 351 -1.29 21.31 16.69
N LEU A 352 -1.94 20.84 15.63
CA LEU A 352 -2.44 21.62 14.51
C LEU A 352 -3.89 21.16 14.28
N THR A 353 -4.84 22.10 14.34
CA THR A 353 -6.29 21.78 14.29
C THR A 353 -7.06 22.84 13.51
N GLY A 354 -8.29 22.53 13.12
CA GLY A 354 -9.21 23.49 12.49
C GLY A 354 -8.62 24.19 11.27
N ASP A 355 -8.93 25.47 11.12
CA ASP A 355 -8.49 26.29 9.99
C ASP A 355 -6.97 26.46 9.92
N GLU A 356 -6.27 26.45 11.08
CA GLU A 356 -4.81 26.50 11.13
C GLU A 356 -4.19 25.29 10.41
N LEU A 357 -4.73 24.09 10.65
CA LEU A 357 -4.28 22.87 9.99
C LEU A 357 -4.51 22.92 8.48
N GLU A 358 -5.72 23.31 8.06
CA GLU A 358 -6.08 23.38 6.64
C GLU A 358 -5.16 24.38 5.89
N GLU A 359 -4.97 25.58 6.45
CA GLU A 359 -4.15 26.62 5.87
C GLU A 359 -2.65 26.24 5.84
N TYR A 360 -2.16 25.61 6.91
CA TYR A 360 -0.79 25.09 6.99
C TYR A 360 -0.55 24.04 5.89
N LEU A 361 -1.41 23.03 5.78
CA LEU A 361 -1.26 21.97 4.79
C LEU A 361 -1.33 22.51 3.37
N TYR A 362 -2.24 23.44 3.09
CA TYR A 362 -2.36 24.05 1.76
C TYR A 362 -1.10 24.83 1.34
N LYS A 363 -0.42 25.46 2.30
CA LYS A 363 0.85 26.17 2.08
C LYS A 363 2.07 25.24 2.08
N LEU A 364 1.94 24.04 2.63
CA LEU A 364 3.03 23.08 2.71
C LEU A 364 3.41 22.63 1.31
N ASN A 365 4.67 22.83 0.95
CA ASN A 365 5.29 22.27 -0.24
C ASN A 365 6.61 21.62 0.16
N PHE A 366 6.51 20.42 0.72
CA PHE A 366 7.67 19.72 1.22
C PHE A 366 8.54 19.23 0.05
N LEU A 367 9.86 19.44 0.15
CA LEU A 367 10.86 19.11 -0.88
C LEU A 367 10.56 19.64 -2.30
N GLY A 368 9.67 20.64 -2.43
CA GLY A 368 9.28 21.21 -3.72
C GLY A 368 8.44 20.28 -4.62
N ARG A 369 7.97 19.13 -4.10
CA ARG A 369 7.22 18.11 -4.85
C ARG A 369 5.94 17.62 -4.18
N ASP A 370 5.74 17.95 -2.90
CA ASP A 370 4.60 17.48 -2.09
C ASP A 370 3.67 18.65 -1.73
N ALA A 371 3.18 19.36 -2.74
CA ALA A 371 2.15 20.38 -2.54
C ALA A 371 0.77 19.72 -2.35
N ILE A 372 0.07 20.09 -1.28
CA ILE A 372 -1.24 19.56 -0.93
C ILE A 372 -2.34 20.46 -1.50
N THR A 373 -3.32 19.87 -2.19
CA THR A 373 -4.47 20.63 -2.71
C THR A 373 -5.38 21.12 -1.58
N ARG A 374 -6.13 22.18 -1.82
CA ARG A 374 -7.07 22.70 -0.82
C ARG A 374 -8.14 21.68 -0.41
N ASP A 375 -8.62 20.89 -1.36
CA ASP A 375 -9.60 19.83 -1.09
C ASP A 375 -9.00 18.71 -0.23
N ALA A 376 -7.74 18.33 -0.49
CA ALA A 376 -7.03 17.35 0.33
C ALA A 376 -6.77 17.88 1.74
N ALA A 377 -6.34 19.14 1.88
CA ALA A 377 -6.14 19.80 3.17
C ALA A 377 -7.44 19.84 3.99
N LYS A 378 -8.56 20.22 3.36
CA LYS A 378 -9.89 20.21 3.98
C LYS A 378 -10.31 18.80 4.42
N LYS A 379 -10.08 17.79 3.58
CA LYS A 379 -10.37 16.39 3.92
C LYS A 379 -9.55 15.92 5.12
N ILE A 380 -8.26 16.24 5.15
CA ILE A 380 -7.36 15.93 6.27
C ILE A 380 -7.85 16.61 7.56
N ARG A 381 -8.25 17.89 7.50
CA ARG A 381 -8.84 18.60 8.64
C ARG A 381 -10.09 17.88 9.18
N LEU A 382 -11.00 17.46 8.30
CA LEU A 382 -12.22 16.75 8.70
C LEU A 382 -11.91 15.40 9.36
N PHE A 383 -10.89 14.68 8.89
CA PHE A 383 -10.45 13.45 9.56
C PHE A 383 -9.83 13.74 10.92
N ALA A 384 -9.02 14.80 11.05
CA ALA A 384 -8.44 15.20 12.33
C ALA A 384 -9.53 15.50 13.37
N GLU A 385 -10.55 16.28 13.01
CA GLU A 385 -11.68 16.61 13.89
C GLU A 385 -12.44 15.35 14.34
N GLU A 386 -12.66 14.40 13.42
CA GLU A 386 -13.30 13.14 13.73
C GLU A 386 -12.44 12.26 14.65
N ILE A 387 -11.12 12.21 14.45
CA ILE A 387 -10.17 11.54 15.34
C ILE A 387 -10.23 12.15 16.74
N HIS A 388 -10.19 13.48 16.86
CA HIS A 388 -10.24 14.15 18.17
C HIS A 388 -11.56 13.89 18.89
N ARG A 389 -12.68 13.85 18.14
CA ARG A 389 -14.00 13.52 18.70
C ARG A 389 -14.07 12.10 19.28
N ILE A 390 -13.38 11.14 18.66
CA ILE A 390 -13.42 9.72 19.05
C ILE A 390 -12.38 9.40 20.12
N HIS A 391 -11.15 9.87 19.92
CA HIS A 391 -9.96 9.42 20.64
C HIS A 391 -9.41 10.48 21.60
N GLY A 392 -9.86 11.74 21.48
CA GLY A 392 -9.20 12.87 22.13
C GLY A 392 -7.85 13.20 21.48
N HIS A 393 -7.03 13.94 22.21
CA HIS A 393 -5.72 14.43 21.75
C HIS A 393 -4.59 13.51 22.22
N THR A 394 -4.49 12.33 21.61
CA THR A 394 -3.51 11.30 22.00
C THR A 394 -2.60 10.95 20.83
N ASN A 395 -1.31 10.72 21.09
CA ASN A 395 -0.42 10.14 20.09
C ASN A 395 -0.59 8.61 20.06
N PRO A 396 -1.07 8.02 18.95
CA PRO A 396 -1.18 6.58 18.84
C PRO A 396 0.16 5.93 18.47
N VAL A 397 1.11 6.68 17.91
CA VAL A 397 2.37 6.12 17.39
C VAL A 397 3.29 5.75 18.54
N ALA A 398 3.63 4.47 18.60
CA ALA A 398 4.58 3.89 19.54
C ALA A 398 6.01 3.99 19.01
N LEU A 399 6.19 3.78 17.70
CA LEU A 399 7.49 3.82 17.04
C LEU A 399 7.33 4.15 15.56
N SER A 400 8.25 4.95 15.01
CA SER A 400 8.35 5.17 13.57
C SER A 400 9.77 4.88 13.12
N LEU A 401 9.93 3.95 12.18
CA LEU A 401 11.21 3.54 11.62
C LEU A 401 11.25 3.91 10.14
N ILE A 402 12.36 4.52 9.73
CA ILE A 402 12.56 4.99 8.37
C ILE A 402 13.77 4.26 7.80
N ASN A 403 13.54 3.45 6.77
CA ASN A 403 14.58 2.78 6.01
C ASN A 403 15.47 3.83 5.35
N ARG A 404 16.76 3.80 5.67
CA ARG A 404 17.76 4.67 5.10
C ARG A 404 18.35 4.03 3.87
N THR A 405 18.11 4.68 2.74
CA THR A 405 18.74 4.40 1.46
C THR A 405 19.84 5.43 1.20
N ASN A 406 20.81 5.09 0.35
CA ASN A 406 21.88 6.00 -0.07
C ASN A 406 21.41 7.19 -0.93
N HIS A 407 20.12 7.22 -1.29
CA HIS A 407 19.55 8.22 -2.19
C HIS A 407 18.66 9.26 -1.50
N GLY A 408 18.20 8.96 -0.28
CA GLY A 408 17.47 9.90 0.56
C GLY A 408 18.39 10.67 1.52
N PRO A 409 17.88 11.74 2.17
CA PRO A 409 18.57 12.40 3.27
C PRO A 409 19.01 11.43 4.37
N ASN A 410 20.14 11.74 5.01
CA ASN A 410 20.54 11.07 6.23
C ASN A 410 19.62 11.47 7.40
N GLU A 411 19.77 10.81 8.56
CA GLU A 411 18.89 11.03 9.71
C GLU A 411 18.88 12.48 10.21
N THR A 412 20.04 13.14 10.28
CA THR A 412 20.16 14.53 10.71
C THR A 412 19.43 15.46 9.73
N GLU A 413 19.66 15.27 8.44
CA GLU A 413 19.00 16.05 7.38
C GLU A 413 17.48 15.85 7.38
N MET A 414 17.00 14.62 7.61
CA MET A 414 15.56 14.34 7.75
C MET A 414 14.96 15.17 8.88
N ARG A 415 15.64 15.24 10.04
CA ARG A 415 15.17 16.01 11.20
C ARG A 415 15.16 17.51 10.91
N GLU A 416 16.22 18.04 10.31
CA GLU A 416 16.30 19.46 9.93
C GLU A 416 15.17 19.83 8.97
N LYS A 417 14.97 19.04 7.91
CA LYS A 417 13.88 19.25 6.94
C LYS A 417 12.50 19.26 7.60
N VAL A 418 12.25 18.35 8.55
CA VAL A 418 10.97 18.30 9.28
C VAL A 418 10.81 19.53 10.19
N LYS A 419 11.86 19.93 10.90
CA LYS A 419 11.84 21.13 11.75
C LYS A 419 11.56 22.39 10.96
N ASP A 420 12.22 22.54 9.81
CA ASP A 420 12.05 23.69 8.92
C ASP A 420 10.65 23.73 8.30
N ALA A 421 10.05 22.57 8.06
CA ALA A 421 8.72 22.47 7.47
C ALA A 421 7.57 22.66 8.47
N LEU A 422 7.79 22.37 9.76
CA LEU A 422 6.78 22.55 10.81
C LEU A 422 6.74 24.01 11.30
N PRO A 423 5.60 24.47 11.85
CA PRO A 423 5.55 25.80 12.45
C PRO A 423 6.57 25.94 13.59
N PRO A 424 7.20 27.12 13.76
CA PRO A 424 8.31 27.31 14.70
C PRO A 424 8.02 26.80 16.12
N GLY A 425 8.96 26.06 16.69
CA GLY A 425 8.89 25.52 18.06
C GLY A 425 7.93 24.34 18.26
N LYS A 426 7.13 23.95 17.26
CA LYS A 426 6.24 22.78 17.37
C LYS A 426 7.03 21.49 17.51
N TYR A 427 8.08 21.28 16.71
CA TYR A 427 8.85 20.03 16.75
C TYR A 427 9.49 19.82 18.14
N GLU A 428 10.22 20.80 18.64
CA GLU A 428 10.86 20.75 19.96
C GLU A 428 9.84 20.52 21.08
N SER A 429 8.70 21.20 21.03
CA SER A 429 7.66 21.04 22.06
C SER A 429 7.06 19.63 22.12
N LEU A 430 7.11 18.87 21.02
CA LEU A 430 6.46 17.57 20.89
C LEU A 430 7.42 16.40 21.02
N PHE A 431 8.65 16.59 20.54
CA PHE A 431 9.62 15.52 20.38
C PHE A 431 10.91 15.76 21.16
N ALA A 432 10.87 16.60 22.21
CA ALA A 432 12.00 16.83 23.11
C ALA A 432 12.46 15.57 23.84
N THR A 433 11.53 14.73 24.29
CA THR A 433 11.84 13.53 25.11
C THR A 433 11.89 12.26 24.27
N LYS A 434 11.05 12.16 23.24
CA LYS A 434 10.97 11.02 22.34
C LYS A 434 10.97 11.52 20.92
N GLN A 435 11.85 10.94 20.09
CA GLN A 435 11.98 11.33 18.70
C GLN A 435 10.73 10.94 17.91
N ALA A 436 10.37 11.77 16.92
CA ALA A 436 9.24 11.50 16.04
C ALA A 436 9.42 10.21 15.20
N PHE A 437 10.66 9.89 14.85
CA PHE A 437 11.08 8.73 14.08
C PHE A 437 12.57 8.44 14.30
N TYR A 438 13.00 7.25 13.90
CA TYR A 438 14.40 6.81 13.84
C TYR A 438 14.74 6.36 12.43
N GLY A 439 15.88 6.83 11.90
CA GLY A 439 16.39 6.40 10.60
C GLY A 439 17.41 5.27 10.76
N THR A 440 17.25 4.16 10.05
CA THR A 440 18.16 3.01 10.12
C THR A 440 18.13 2.20 8.82
N GLU A 441 19.12 1.34 8.60
CA GLU A 441 19.31 0.62 7.34
C GLU A 441 18.68 -0.79 7.38
N GLY A 442 17.71 -1.02 6.50
CA GLY A 442 17.11 -2.31 6.20
C GLY A 442 16.43 -3.01 7.38
N ALA A 443 16.09 -4.28 7.15
CA ALA A 443 15.41 -5.11 8.15
C ALA A 443 16.25 -5.31 9.42
N LEU A 444 17.57 -5.38 9.27
CA LEU A 444 18.50 -5.60 10.38
C LEU A 444 18.56 -4.41 11.34
N GLY A 445 18.73 -3.20 10.81
CA GLY A 445 18.69 -1.98 11.62
C GLY A 445 17.35 -1.80 12.31
N MET A 446 16.25 -2.00 11.58
CA MET A 446 14.90 -1.95 12.14
C MET A 446 14.70 -2.98 13.25
N GLY A 447 15.12 -4.23 13.02
CA GLY A 447 15.03 -5.32 13.99
C GLY A 447 15.76 -5.00 15.29
N ILE A 448 16.97 -4.44 15.22
CA ILE A 448 17.76 -4.07 16.40
C ILE A 448 17.05 -2.96 17.21
N ILE A 449 16.49 -1.95 16.55
CA ILE A 449 15.73 -0.91 17.26
C ILE A 449 14.46 -1.52 17.89
N LEU A 450 13.75 -2.38 17.17
CA LEU A 450 12.55 -3.07 17.68
C LEU A 450 12.83 -3.92 18.92
N GLU A 451 13.96 -4.62 18.98
CA GLU A 451 14.35 -5.39 20.18
C GLU A 451 14.73 -4.48 21.34
N SER A 452 15.43 -3.37 21.07
CA SER A 452 15.77 -2.40 22.12
C SER A 452 14.51 -1.78 22.77
N GLU A 453 13.43 -1.66 21.99
CA GLU A 453 12.11 -1.21 22.43
C GLU A 453 11.19 -2.37 22.88
N LYS A 454 11.71 -3.60 22.92
CA LYS A 454 11.03 -4.84 23.38
C LYS A 454 9.82 -5.28 22.55
N TYR A 455 9.78 -4.93 21.27
CA TYR A 455 8.74 -5.40 20.34
C TYR A 455 9.06 -6.76 19.71
N VAL A 456 10.34 -7.11 19.59
CA VAL A 456 10.82 -8.42 19.12
C VAL A 456 11.94 -8.91 20.03
N SER A 457 12.29 -10.20 19.96
CA SER A 457 13.44 -10.76 20.69
C SER A 457 14.68 -10.89 19.79
N ILE A 458 15.85 -11.13 20.40
CA ILE A 458 17.10 -11.37 19.67
C ILE A 458 16.99 -12.60 18.77
N GLU A 459 16.33 -13.68 19.22
CA GLU A 459 16.14 -14.90 18.44
C GLU A 459 15.36 -14.62 17.15
N GLN A 460 14.40 -13.70 17.20
CA GLN A 460 13.62 -13.31 16.03
C GLN A 460 14.45 -12.45 15.07
N ILE A 461 15.33 -11.59 15.58
CA ILE A 461 16.31 -10.91 14.73
C ILE A 461 17.22 -11.92 14.03
N LEU A 462 17.62 -13.02 14.68
CA LEU A 462 18.41 -14.07 14.03
C LEU A 462 17.65 -14.73 12.86
N THR A 463 16.33 -14.91 12.97
CA THR A 463 15.49 -15.33 11.83
C THR A 463 15.55 -14.33 10.68
N VAL A 464 15.48 -13.03 10.99
CA VAL A 464 15.63 -11.97 10.00
C VAL A 464 16.99 -12.06 9.31
N VAL A 465 18.08 -12.17 10.08
CA VAL A 465 19.45 -12.32 9.55
C VAL A 465 19.56 -13.55 8.66
N ALA A 466 18.99 -14.69 9.07
CA ALA A 466 18.98 -15.91 8.26
C ALA A 466 18.26 -15.72 6.91
N GLY A 467 17.14 -14.97 6.90
CA GLY A 467 16.42 -14.61 5.66
C GLY A 467 17.18 -13.65 4.74
N MET A 468 18.17 -12.93 5.28
CA MET A 468 19.03 -12.04 4.50
C MET A 468 20.16 -12.81 3.77
N ILE A 469 20.70 -13.88 4.37
CA ILE A 469 21.85 -14.61 3.82
C ILE A 469 21.54 -15.14 2.42
N GLY A 470 22.46 -14.93 1.48
CA GLY A 470 22.34 -15.35 0.08
C GLY A 470 21.43 -14.46 -0.78
N LYS A 471 20.84 -13.40 -0.21
CA LYS A 471 20.12 -12.36 -0.98
C LYS A 471 21.09 -11.28 -1.45
N VAL A 472 20.61 -10.39 -2.32
CA VAL A 472 21.38 -9.24 -2.80
C VAL A 472 20.88 -7.97 -2.11
N LEU A 473 21.77 -7.23 -1.46
CA LEU A 473 21.53 -5.90 -0.90
C LEU A 473 22.51 -4.91 -1.54
N GLU A 474 22.01 -3.82 -2.10
CA GLU A 474 22.85 -2.79 -2.76
C GLU A 474 23.85 -3.35 -3.79
N GLY A 475 23.42 -4.36 -4.55
CA GLY A 475 24.23 -5.01 -5.57
C GLY A 475 25.31 -5.97 -5.04
N LYS A 476 25.35 -6.23 -3.72
CA LYS A 476 26.28 -7.17 -3.09
C LYS A 476 25.53 -8.37 -2.53
N LEU A 477 26.13 -9.55 -2.65
CA LEU A 477 25.62 -10.75 -1.98
C LEU A 477 25.75 -10.56 -0.47
N VAL A 478 24.69 -10.84 0.26
CA VAL A 478 24.69 -10.83 1.72
C VAL A 478 25.31 -12.14 2.20
N ASP A 479 26.60 -12.08 2.52
CA ASP A 479 27.36 -13.12 3.19
C ASP A 479 27.70 -12.71 4.64
N GLU A 480 28.40 -13.59 5.36
CA GLU A 480 28.77 -13.40 6.76
C GLU A 480 29.63 -12.14 6.98
N VAL A 481 30.59 -11.90 6.07
CA VAL A 481 31.50 -10.75 6.14
C VAL A 481 30.72 -9.46 5.90
N PHE A 482 29.83 -9.46 4.92
CA PHE A 482 28.95 -8.34 4.63
C PHE A 482 28.02 -8.03 5.80
N LEU A 483 27.41 -9.04 6.43
CA LEU A 483 26.54 -8.85 7.60
C LEU A 483 27.26 -8.25 8.79
N LEU A 484 28.46 -8.75 9.12
CA LEU A 484 29.26 -8.20 10.22
C LEU A 484 29.66 -6.76 9.95
N LYS A 485 30.04 -6.44 8.72
CA LYS A 485 30.33 -5.07 8.30
C LYS A 485 29.10 -4.17 8.40
N LEU A 486 27.96 -4.63 7.87
CA LEU A 486 26.70 -3.90 7.92
C LEU A 486 26.33 -3.55 9.37
N LEU A 487 26.44 -4.50 10.30
CA LEU A 487 26.16 -4.29 11.73
C LEU A 487 26.98 -3.15 12.35
N GLU A 488 28.25 -3.01 11.96
CA GLU A 488 29.13 -1.95 12.43
C GLU A 488 28.75 -0.58 11.86
N GLU A 489 28.23 -0.54 10.64
CA GLU A 489 27.91 0.68 9.91
C GLU A 489 26.45 1.16 10.11
N LEU A 490 25.61 0.37 10.78
CA LEU A 490 24.22 0.73 11.04
C LEU A 490 24.10 2.07 11.77
N THR A 491 23.04 2.80 11.46
CA THR A 491 22.60 3.95 12.23
C THR A 491 21.62 3.47 13.30
N LEU A 492 21.99 3.64 14.57
CA LEU A 492 21.18 3.22 15.71
C LEU A 492 21.13 4.30 16.78
N PRO A 493 20.02 4.41 17.53
CA PRO A 493 20.00 5.20 18.75
C PRO A 493 20.86 4.55 19.83
N ASN A 494 21.36 5.36 20.77
CA ASN A 494 22.20 4.89 21.89
C ASN A 494 21.56 3.75 22.70
N SER A 495 20.23 3.69 22.80
CA SER A 495 19.49 2.62 23.48
C SER A 495 19.66 1.25 22.82
N ALA A 496 19.95 1.20 21.52
CA ALA A 496 20.02 -0.02 20.72
C ALA A 496 21.47 -0.56 20.55
N GLU A 497 22.48 0.19 21.00
CA GLU A 497 23.90 -0.23 20.90
C GLU A 497 24.19 -1.50 21.70
N GLY A 498 23.53 -1.70 22.85
CA GLY A 498 23.67 -2.94 23.62
C GLY A 498 23.17 -4.17 22.85
N THR A 499 22.11 -4.01 22.06
CA THR A 499 21.54 -5.06 21.20
C THR A 499 22.46 -5.36 20.03
N ARG A 500 23.01 -4.32 19.38
CA ARG A 500 24.05 -4.48 18.33
C ARG A 500 25.19 -5.36 18.83
N GLN A 501 25.75 -5.04 20.00
CA GLN A 501 26.90 -5.77 20.54
C GLN A 501 26.57 -7.24 20.80
N LYS A 502 25.44 -7.54 21.43
CA LYS A 502 24.99 -8.92 21.67
C LYS A 502 24.81 -9.71 20.37
N LEU A 503 24.17 -9.11 19.37
CA LEU A 503 23.93 -9.74 18.08
C LEU A 503 25.25 -9.99 17.34
N LYS A 504 26.17 -9.01 17.37
CA LYS A 504 27.50 -9.14 16.78
C LYS A 504 28.29 -10.29 17.42
N ASP A 505 28.33 -10.36 18.75
CA ASP A 505 29.05 -11.42 19.46
C ASP A 505 28.45 -12.81 19.15
N GLY A 506 27.11 -12.89 19.10
CA GLY A 506 26.40 -14.11 18.72
C GLY A 506 26.72 -14.57 17.30
N LEU A 507 26.70 -13.66 16.32
CA LEU A 507 27.00 -13.99 14.92
C LEU A 507 28.47 -14.33 14.70
N VAL A 508 29.41 -13.61 15.33
CA VAL A 508 30.84 -13.95 15.27
C VAL A 508 31.11 -15.34 15.83
N SER A 509 30.41 -15.72 16.91
CA SER A 509 30.51 -17.08 17.44
C SER A 509 29.96 -18.12 16.48
N ALA A 510 28.83 -17.85 15.83
CA ALA A 510 28.16 -18.77 14.91
C ALA A 510 28.89 -18.95 13.57
N PHE A 511 29.56 -17.91 13.06
CA PHE A 511 30.32 -17.98 11.79
C PHE A 511 31.71 -18.62 11.94
N ARG A 512 32.22 -18.74 13.18
CA ARG A 512 33.51 -19.40 13.47
C ARG A 512 33.37 -20.88 13.80
N SER A 513 32.16 -21.34 14.15
CA SER A 513 31.81 -22.74 14.38
C SER A 513 31.42 -23.42 13.09
#